data_AF-A0A239Q4N0-F1
#
_entry.id   AF-A0A239Q4N0-F1
#
_cell.length_a   1.000
_cell.length_b   1.000
_cell.length_c   1.000
_cell.angle_alpha   90.00
_cell.angle_beta   90.00
_cell.angle_gamma   90.00
#
_symmetry.space_group_name_H-M   'P 1'
#
loop_
_entity.id
_entity.type
_entity.pdbx_description
1 polymer ?
#
loop_
_entity_poly.entity_id
_entity_poly.type
_entity_poly.pdbx_seq_one_letter_code
_entity_poly.pdbx_strand_id
1 'polypeptide(L)' 'MTTYCLTVTCPSQRGIVAAISSFLADHGCNITDSSQFDDQETGQFFMRV' A
#
# COMPACT_ATOMS: atom_id res chain seq x y z
N MET A 1 -8.80 -7.25 -18.81
CA MET A 1 -7.83 -6.65 -17.88
C MET A 1 -7.73 -7.55 -16.67
N THR A 2 -6.52 -7.86 -16.22
CA THR A 2 -6.32 -8.68 -15.02
C THR A 2 -6.22 -7.76 -13.81
N THR A 3 -7.00 -8.04 -12.78
CA THR A 3 -7.00 -7.27 -11.53
C THR A 3 -6.23 -8.04 -10.48
N TYR A 4 -5.35 -7.34 -9.75
CA TYR A 4 -4.58 -7.89 -8.64
C TYR A 4 -4.96 -7.17 -7.35
N CYS A 5 -4.64 -7.80 -6.23
CA CYS A 5 -4.83 -7.24 -4.90
C CYS A 5 -3.54 -7.51 -4.10
N LEU A 6 -2.86 -6.46 -3.70
CA LEU A 6 -1.69 -6.45 -2.84
C LEU A 6 -2.12 -6.01 -1.44
N THR A 7 -1.88 -6.86 -0.45
CA THR A 7 -2.07 -6.50 0.97
C THR A 7 -0.72 -6.39 1.66
N VAL A 8 -0.52 -5.29 2.39
CA VAL A 8 0.72 -4.98 3.07
C VAL A 8 0.46 -4.79 4.56
N THR A 9 1.33 -5.37 5.38
CA THR A 9 1.38 -5.14 6.83
C THR A 9 2.83 -4.92 7.22
N CYS A 10 3.13 -3.81 7.90
CA CYS A 10 4.48 -3.48 8.34
C CYS A 10 4.45 -2.48 9.51
N PRO A 11 5.56 -2.27 10.24
CA PRO A 11 5.65 -1.18 11.20
C PRO A 11 5.38 0.17 10.53
N SER A 12 4.59 1.02 11.19
CA SER A 12 4.22 2.33 10.67
C SER A 12 5.45 3.23 10.57
N GLN A 13 5.69 3.75 9.36
CA GLN A 13 6.77 4.67 9.05
C GLN A 13 6.37 5.61 7.92
N ARG A 14 6.98 6.80 7.89
CA ARG A 14 6.74 7.76 6.82
C ARG A 14 7.25 7.19 5.49
N GLY A 15 6.45 7.37 4.44
CA GLY A 15 6.83 7.01 3.07
C GLY A 15 6.38 5.63 2.59
N ILE A 16 5.67 4.82 3.39
CA ILE A 16 5.18 3.50 2.96
C ILE A 16 4.30 3.61 1.71
N VAL A 17 3.30 4.51 1.73
CA VAL A 17 2.38 4.70 0.59
C VAL A 17 3.15 5.15 -0.66
N ALA A 18 4.07 6.10 -0.50
CA ALA A 18 4.88 6.60 -1.62
C ALA A 18 5.73 5.49 -2.25
N ALA A 19 6.40 4.67 -1.43
CA ALA A 19 7.21 3.54 -1.90
C ALA A 19 6.37 2.52 -2.66
N ILE A 20 5.18 2.16 -2.16
CA ILE A 20 4.28 1.21 -2.81
C ILE A 20 3.74 1.78 -4.13
N SER A 21 3.25 3.03 -4.13
CA SER A 21 2.69 3.65 -5.33
C SER A 21 3.75 3.84 -6.42
N SER A 22 4.97 4.24 -6.05
CA SER A 22 6.08 4.37 -7.00
C SER A 22 6.47 3.02 -7.59
N PHE A 23 6.59 1.98 -6.74
CA PHE A 23 6.87 0.63 -7.22
C PHE A 23 5.82 0.14 -8.23
N LEU A 24 4.53 0.32 -7.94
CA LEU A 24 3.45 -0.07 -8.86
C LEU A 24 3.49 0.73 -10.17
N ALA A 25 3.73 2.04 -10.10
CA ALA A 25 3.84 2.89 -11.27
C ALA A 25 5.03 2.51 -12.17
N ASP A 26 6.19 2.21 -11.57
CA ASP A 26 7.39 1.78 -12.28
C ASP A 26 7.19 0.44 -13.02
N HIS A 27 6.25 -0.39 -12.56
CA HIS A 27 5.86 -1.65 -13.21
C HIS A 27 4.68 -1.50 -14.19
N GLY A 28 4.23 -0.27 -14.46
CA GLY A 28 3.11 0.01 -15.36
C GLY A 28 1.75 -0.45 -14.81
N CYS A 29 1.64 -0.67 -13.49
CA CYS A 29 0.37 -0.98 -12.85
C CYS A 29 -0.47 0.28 -12.66
N ASN A 30 -1.79 0.13 -12.76
CA ASN A 30 -2.74 1.18 -12.44
C ASN A 30 -3.48 0.83 -11.15
N ILE A 31 -3.54 1.77 -10.21
CA ILE A 31 -4.27 1.61 -8.95
C ILE A 31 -5.75 1.90 -9.20
N THR A 32 -6.61 0.89 -9.04
CA THR A 32 -8.07 1.04 -9.21
C THR A 32 -8.80 1.25 -7.89
N ASP A 33 -8.25 0.74 -6.80
CA ASP A 33 -8.79 0.85 -5.43
C ASP A 33 -7.61 0.89 -4.47
N SER A 34 -7.69 1.67 -3.39
CA SER A 34 -6.65 1.73 -2.37
C SER A 34 -7.27 2.05 -1.02
N SER A 35 -6.90 1.28 0.00
CA SER A 35 -7.33 1.48 1.37
C SER A 35 -6.13 1.33 2.30
N GLN A 36 -5.97 2.26 3.23
CA GLN A 36 -4.89 2.25 4.21
C GLN A 36 -5.43 2.50 5.61
N PHE A 37 -4.81 1.86 6.59
CA PHE A 37 -5.10 2.01 8.01
C PHE A 37 -3.80 2.07 8.79
N ASP A 38 -3.63 3.12 9.58
CA ASP A 38 -2.48 3.32 10.45
C ASP A 38 -2.93 3.12 11.90
N ASP A 39 -2.55 1.99 12.47
CA ASP A 39 -2.87 1.62 13.84
C ASP A 39 -1.83 2.24 14.78
N GLN A 40 -2.21 3.35 15.39
CA GLN A 40 -1.37 4.08 16.34
C GLN A 40 -1.20 3.35 17.68
N GLU A 41 -2.09 2.42 18.03
CA GLU A 41 -1.98 1.65 19.28
C GLU A 41 -0.92 0.56 19.16
N THR A 42 -0.89 -0.14 18.02
CA THR A 42 0.10 -1.21 17.79
C THR A 42 1.34 -0.76 17.02
N GLY A 43 1.31 0.45 16.44
CA GLY A 43 2.37 0.97 15.57
C GLY A 43 2.47 0.21 14.24
N GLN A 44 1.36 -0.39 13.78
CA GLN A 44 1.31 -1.14 12.53
C GLN A 44 0.57 -0.37 11.45
N PHE A 45 1.05 -0.51 10.23
CA PHE A 45 0.43 0.01 9.03
C PHE A 45 -0.12 -1.12 8.17
N PHE A 46 -1.35 -0.95 7.70
CA PHE A 46 -2.06 -1.86 6.83
C PHE A 46 -2.44 -1.14 5.55
N MET A 47 -2.26 -1.81 4.41
CA MET A 47 -2.71 -1.28 3.12
C MET A 47 -3.21 -2.40 2.22
N ARG A 48 -4.22 -2.08 1.41
CA ARG A 48 -4.74 -2.91 0.34
C ARG A 48 -4.84 -2.07 -0.93
N VAL A 49 -4.26 -2.55 -2.03
CA VAL A 49 -4.21 -1.87 -3.34
C VAL A 49 -4.31 -2.85 -4.49
#